data_AF-A0A2V2SB27-F1
#
_entry.id   AF-A0A2V2SB27-F1
#
_cell.length_a   1.000
_cell.length_b   1.000
_cell.length_c   1.000
_cell.angle_alpha   90.00
_cell.angle_beta   90.00
_cell.angle_gamma   90.00
#
_symmetry.space_group_name_H-M   'P 1'
#
loop_
_entity.id
_entity.type
_entity.pdbx_description
1 polymer ?
#
loop_
_entity_poly.entity_id
_entity_poly.type
_entity_poly.pdbx_seq_one_letter_code
_entity_poly.pdbx_strand_id
1 'polypeptide(L)'
;MMHPTDYERAVYYFLEEFAGDKEFVSASDCEKMPHLVAALDKVVSQMLGGALRLEGPLVSYLREHRFVHGNAKADGRIVLFFYSEDADTGMLMIIPGIRGEGDMARFHLGGGLTNPQKN
;
A
#
# COMPACT_ATOMS: atom_id res chain seq x y z
N MET A 1 -15.60 0.77 -15.97
CA MET A 1 -14.49 1.68 -15.62
C MET A 1 -14.99 2.50 -14.42
N MET A 2 -14.46 2.29 -13.21
CA MET A 2 -14.90 3.06 -12.02
C MET A 2 -14.40 4.51 -12.12
N HIS A 3 -15.22 5.46 -11.70
CA HIS A 3 -14.90 6.89 -11.80
C HIS A 3 -13.78 7.25 -10.80
N PRO A 4 -12.93 8.27 -11.10
CA PRO A 4 -11.87 8.73 -10.19
C PRO A 4 -12.37 9.04 -8.76
N THR A 5 -13.59 9.57 -8.64
CA THR A 5 -14.24 9.88 -7.36
C THR A 5 -14.59 8.65 -6.52
N ASP A 6 -14.77 7.48 -7.13
CA ASP A 6 -15.07 6.24 -6.40
C ASP A 6 -13.82 5.71 -5.68
N TYR A 7 -12.64 5.93 -6.26
CA TYR A 7 -11.36 5.55 -5.66
C TYR A 7 -10.95 6.49 -4.53
N GLU A 8 -11.11 7.81 -4.72
CA GLU A 8 -10.88 8.78 -3.65
C GLU A 8 -11.78 8.48 -2.44
N ARG A 9 -13.07 8.20 -2.66
CA ARG A 9 -13.99 7.79 -1.59
C ARG A 9 -13.58 6.49 -0.90
N ALA A 10 -13.11 5.49 -1.64
CA ALA A 10 -12.63 4.24 -1.05
C ALA A 10 -11.37 4.45 -0.19
N VAL A 11 -10.48 5.37 -0.62
CA VAL A 11 -9.29 5.73 0.16
C VAL A 11 -9.66 6.56 1.39
N TYR A 12 -10.53 7.56 1.28
CA TYR A 12 -11.01 8.31 2.44
C TYR A 12 -11.72 7.39 3.43
N TYR A 13 -12.59 6.51 2.96
CA TYR A 13 -13.23 5.50 3.80
C TYR A 13 -12.21 4.57 4.47
N PHE A 14 -11.17 4.12 3.74
CA PHE A 14 -10.10 3.32 4.35
C PHE A 14 -9.34 4.11 5.43
N LEU A 15 -9.03 5.38 5.19
CA LEU A 15 -8.29 6.21 6.14
C LEU A 15 -9.13 6.57 7.38
N GLU A 16 -10.40 6.91 7.20
CA GLU A 16 -11.30 7.34 8.27
C GLU A 16 -11.81 6.14 9.09
N GLU A 17 -12.21 5.06 8.43
CA GLU A 17 -12.93 3.95 9.07
C GLU A 17 -12.03 2.75 9.37
N PHE A 18 -11.00 2.48 8.56
CA PHE A 18 -10.14 1.29 8.72
C PHE A 18 -8.81 1.58 9.40
N ALA A 19 -8.08 2.61 8.98
CA ALA A 19 -6.78 2.95 9.56
C ALA A 19 -6.91 3.51 10.99
N GLY A 20 -8.09 4.03 11.35
CA GLY A 20 -8.45 4.45 12.71
C GLY A 20 -9.02 3.34 13.59
N ASP A 21 -9.42 2.20 13.02
CA ASP A 21 -10.00 1.09 13.78
C ASP A 21 -8.88 0.27 14.44
N LYS A 22 -8.82 0.40 15.77
CA LYS A 22 -7.84 -0.30 16.59
C LYS A 22 -7.97 -1.81 16.52
N GLU A 23 -9.19 -2.36 16.39
CA GLU A 23 -9.38 -3.81 16.29
C GLU A 23 -8.78 -4.33 14.99
N PHE A 24 -9.07 -3.65 13.86
CA PHE A 24 -8.50 -3.97 12.56
C PHE A 24 -6.96 -3.90 12.56
N VAL A 25 -6.39 -2.82 13.10
CA VAL A 25 -4.93 -2.66 13.19
C VAL A 25 -4.30 -3.74 14.06
N SER A 26 -4.93 -4.09 15.19
CA SER A 26 -4.42 -5.11 16.12
C SER A 26 -4.59 -6.56 15.64
N ALA A 27 -5.50 -6.80 14.70
CA ALA A 27 -5.71 -8.12 14.11
C ALA A 27 -4.64 -8.51 13.07
N SER A 28 -3.80 -7.56 12.65
CA SER A 28 -2.77 -7.79 11.64
C SER A 28 -1.42 -8.14 12.27
N ASP A 29 -0.68 -9.06 11.64
CA ASP A 29 0.70 -9.36 12.01
C ASP A 29 1.68 -8.41 11.32
N CYS A 30 2.74 -7.99 12.02
CA CYS A 30 3.85 -7.27 11.39
C CYS A 30 4.71 -8.22 10.54
N GLU A 31 4.93 -7.87 9.29
CA GLU A 31 5.61 -8.68 8.27
C GLU A 31 6.70 -7.86 7.54
N LYS A 32 7.63 -8.55 6.87
CA LYS A 32 8.70 -7.87 6.09
C LYS A 32 8.41 -7.77 4.59
N MET A 33 7.71 -8.76 4.03
CA MET A 33 7.25 -8.85 2.63
C MET A 33 8.18 -8.17 1.59
N PRO A 34 9.45 -8.59 1.44
CA PRO A 34 10.45 -7.86 0.64
C PRO A 34 10.05 -7.71 -0.84
N HIS A 35 9.31 -8.67 -1.40
CA HIS A 35 8.79 -8.57 -2.77
C HIS A 35 7.73 -7.48 -2.93
N LEU A 36 6.84 -7.33 -1.95
CA LEU A 36 5.88 -6.23 -1.92
C LEU A 36 6.63 -4.90 -1.81
N VAL A 37 7.56 -4.79 -0.86
CA VAL A 37 8.34 -3.56 -0.65
C VAL A 37 9.09 -3.15 -1.91
N ALA A 38 9.72 -4.09 -2.62
CA ALA A 38 10.40 -3.80 -3.88
C ALA A 38 9.44 -3.34 -5.00
N ALA A 39 8.21 -3.87 -5.02
CA ALA A 39 7.20 -3.38 -5.95
C ALA A 39 6.75 -1.96 -5.60
N LEU A 40 6.56 -1.66 -4.31
CA LEU A 40 6.20 -0.32 -3.83
C LEU A 40 7.33 0.69 -4.13
N ASP A 41 8.61 0.32 -3.95
CA ASP A 41 9.76 1.15 -4.34
C ASP A 41 9.66 1.59 -5.81
N LYS A 42 9.31 0.65 -6.70
CA LYS A 42 9.15 0.93 -8.13
C LYS A 42 7.98 1.86 -8.39
N VAL A 43 6.84 1.65 -7.73
CA VAL A 43 5.64 2.49 -7.89
C VAL A 43 5.94 3.92 -7.41
N VAL A 44 6.53 4.09 -6.24
CA VAL A 44 6.90 5.40 -5.71
C VAL A 44 7.93 6.10 -6.61
N SER A 45 8.94 5.36 -7.07
CA SER A 45 9.95 5.90 -7.99
C SER A 45 9.33 6.45 -9.27
N GLN A 46 8.34 5.74 -9.82
CA GLN A 46 7.59 6.18 -10.99
C GLN A 46 6.73 7.41 -10.70
N MET A 47 6.07 7.46 -9.55
CA MET A 47 5.24 8.61 -9.15
C MET A 47 6.08 9.87 -8.95
N LEU A 48 7.21 9.76 -8.24
CA LEU A 48 8.07 10.90 -7.87
C LEU A 48 9.13 11.26 -8.93
N GLY A 49 9.27 10.47 -10.00
CA GLY A 49 10.16 10.78 -11.13
C GLY A 49 11.64 10.58 -10.84
N GLY A 50 12.00 9.63 -9.99
CA GLY A 50 13.39 9.35 -9.61
C GLY A 50 13.55 7.98 -8.94
N ALA A 51 14.77 7.45 -8.90
CA ALA A 51 15.04 6.19 -8.22
C ALA A 51 15.01 6.40 -6.70
N LEU A 52 13.99 5.86 -6.04
CA LEU A 52 13.75 5.99 -4.61
C LEU A 52 13.55 4.63 -3.97
N ARG A 53 13.79 4.58 -2.66
CA ARG A 53 13.49 3.43 -1.80
C ARG A 53 12.62 3.87 -0.65
N LEU A 54 11.71 3.01 -0.25
CA LEU A 54 10.94 3.16 0.96
C LEU A 54 11.87 3.08 2.18
N GLU A 55 11.70 4.04 3.08
CA GLU A 55 12.35 4.10 4.37
C GLU A 55 11.41 3.60 5.46
N GLY A 56 11.91 2.69 6.30
CA GLY A 56 11.17 2.14 7.44
C GLY A 56 9.78 1.59 7.10
N PRO A 57 9.65 0.69 6.11
CA PRO A 57 8.35 0.12 5.79
C PRO A 57 7.79 -0.66 6.99
N LEU A 58 6.58 -0.30 7.38
CA LEU A 58 5.75 -1.05 8.33
C LEU A 58 4.68 -1.77 7.51
N VAL A 59 4.77 -3.10 7.46
CA VAL A 59 3.85 -3.93 6.70
C VAL A 59 3.03 -4.76 7.68
N SER A 60 1.72 -4.62 7.60
CA SER A 60 0.73 -5.31 8.41
C SER A 60 -0.04 -6.28 7.52
N TYR A 61 -0.12 -7.55 7.92
CA TYR A 61 -0.81 -8.58 7.16
C TYR A 61 -1.95 -9.20 7.95
N LEU A 62 -3.17 -9.04 7.42
CA LEU A 62 -4.36 -9.68 7.91
C LEU A 62 -4.56 -10.99 7.13
N ARG A 63 -4.00 -12.08 7.66
CA ARG A 63 -3.91 -13.38 6.96
C ARG A 63 -5.27 -13.93 6.55
N GLU A 64 -6.27 -13.83 7.43
CA GLU A 64 -7.63 -14.35 7.19
C GLU A 64 -8.25 -13.77 5.92
N HIS A 65 -7.98 -12.49 5.65
CA HIS A 65 -8.49 -11.78 4.48
C HIS A 65 -7.45 -11.60 3.37
N ARG A 66 -6.25 -12.18 3.55
CA ARG A 66 -5.13 -12.10 2.60
C ARG A 66 -4.89 -10.65 2.14
N PHE A 67 -4.98 -9.74 3.11
CA PHE A 67 -4.98 -8.30 2.92
C PHE A 67 -3.78 -7.69 3.63
N VAL A 68 -2.96 -6.97 2.88
CA VAL A 68 -1.76 -6.30 3.37
C VAL A 68 -2.02 -4.81 3.38
N HIS A 69 -1.60 -4.13 4.44
CA HIS A 69 -1.64 -2.67 4.53
C HIS A 69 -0.44 -2.15 5.30
N GLY A 70 -0.25 -0.84 5.28
CA GLY A 70 0.75 -0.21 6.11
C GLY A 70 1.22 1.12 5.56
N ASN A 71 2.37 1.55 6.07
CA ASN A 71 2.95 2.82 5.72
C ASN A 71 4.49 2.76 5.66
N ALA A 72 5.06 3.74 4.99
CA ALA A 72 6.49 3.96 4.89
C ALA A 72 6.77 5.46 4.70
N LYS A 73 8.05 5.81 4.55
CA LYS A 73 8.46 7.13 4.08
C LYS A 73 9.18 7.03 2.74
N ALA A 74 9.08 8.07 1.92
CA ALA A 74 9.89 8.24 0.73
C ALA A 74 10.08 9.72 0.44
N ASP A 75 11.34 10.17 0.27
CA ASP A 75 11.67 11.56 -0.02
C ASP A 75 11.01 12.55 0.97
N GLY A 76 11.05 12.22 2.26
CA GLY A 76 10.43 13.01 3.33
C GLY A 76 8.90 12.99 3.38
N ARG A 77 8.23 12.25 2.49
CA ARG A 77 6.75 12.12 2.41
C ARG A 77 6.28 10.82 3.04
N ILE A 78 5.04 10.81 3.52
CA ILE A 78 4.37 9.58 3.96
C ILE A 78 3.86 8.82 2.75
N VAL A 79 4.08 7.51 2.76
CA VAL A 79 3.52 6.57 1.79
C VAL A 79 2.57 5.67 2.54
N LEU A 80 1.30 5.65 2.12
CA LEU A 80 0.28 4.71 2.60
C LEU A 80 0.01 3.68 1.51
N PHE A 81 -0.16 2.42 1.88
CA PHE A 81 -0.45 1.39 0.89
C PHE A 81 -1.38 0.31 1.45
N PHE A 82 -2.06 -0.35 0.53
CA PHE A 82 -2.70 -1.64 0.77
C PHE A 82 -2.64 -2.52 -0.48
N TYR A 83 -2.76 -3.82 -0.29
CA TYR A 83 -2.71 -4.82 -1.33
C TYR A 83 -3.60 -6.01 -0.95
N SER A 84 -4.50 -6.39 -1.85
CA SER A 84 -5.31 -7.61 -1.75
C SER A 84 -4.66 -8.69 -2.60
N GLU A 85 -4.24 -9.79 -1.97
CA GLU A 85 -3.67 -10.93 -2.70
C GLU A 85 -4.70 -11.60 -3.62
N ASP A 86 -5.95 -11.69 -3.18
CA ASP A 86 -7.00 -12.37 -3.95
C ASP A 86 -7.36 -11.62 -5.24
N ALA A 87 -7.25 -10.28 -5.22
CA ALA A 87 -7.46 -9.44 -6.40
C ALA A 87 -6.17 -9.14 -7.18
N ASP A 88 -4.99 -9.56 -6.70
CA ASP A 88 -3.66 -9.11 -7.15
C ASP A 88 -3.60 -7.60 -7.40
N THR A 89 -4.26 -6.81 -6.56
CA THR A 89 -4.42 -5.38 -6.76
C THR A 89 -4.05 -4.64 -5.49
N GLY A 90 -3.20 -3.64 -5.65
CA GLY A 90 -2.84 -2.73 -4.57
C GLY A 90 -3.02 -1.28 -4.96
N MET A 91 -3.11 -0.44 -3.93
CA MET A 91 -3.12 1.00 -4.06
C MET A 91 -2.06 1.59 -3.14
N LEU A 92 -1.47 2.67 -3.61
CA LEU A 92 -0.50 3.46 -2.89
C LEU A 92 -0.89 4.93 -2.97
N MET A 93 -0.70 5.67 -1.88
CA MET A 93 -0.89 7.10 -1.80
C MET A 93 0.35 7.76 -1.20
N ILE A 94 0.78 8.88 -1.76
CA ILE A 94 1.86 9.73 -1.25
C ILE A 94 1.24 11.00 -0.66
N ILE A 95 1.61 11.32 0.58
CA ILE A 95 1.10 12.47 1.34
C ILE A 95 2.29 13.28 1.91
N PRO A 96 2.40 14.58 1.60
CA PRO A 96 1.63 15.30 0.59
C PRO A 96 1.93 14.79 -0.83
N GLY A 97 0.98 14.97 -1.75
CA GLY A 97 1.17 14.68 -3.17
C GLY A 97 2.10 15.69 -3.86
N ILE A 98 2.54 15.38 -5.07
CA ILE A 98 3.22 16.32 -5.98
C ILE A 98 2.21 17.34 -6.52
N ARG A 99 0.96 16.90 -6.80
CA ARG A 99 -0.07 17.74 -7.46
C ARG A 99 -1.16 18.28 -6.53
N GLY A 100 -1.10 17.97 -5.23
CA GLY A 100 -2.14 18.35 -4.27
C GLY A 100 -1.95 17.68 -2.92
N GLU A 101 -3.06 17.50 -2.18
CA GLU A 101 -3.04 16.93 -0.83
C GLU A 101 -2.54 15.48 -0.80
N GLY A 102 -2.78 14.71 -1.87
CA GLY A 102 -2.18 13.41 -2.07
C GLY A 102 -2.18 12.94 -3.53
N ASP A 103 -1.17 12.17 -3.91
CA ASP A 103 -1.11 11.50 -5.22
C ASP A 103 -1.29 10.00 -5.03
N MET A 104 -2.06 9.35 -5.91
CA MET A 104 -2.38 7.93 -5.82
C MET A 104 -1.94 7.15 -7.06
N ALA A 105 -1.57 5.89 -6.86
CA ALA A 105 -1.34 4.93 -7.92
C ALA A 105 -1.93 3.56 -7.57
N ARG A 106 -2.46 2.88 -8.60
CA ARG A 106 -2.82 1.46 -8.54
C ARG A 106 -1.67 0.63 -9.10
N PHE A 107 -1.41 -0.51 -8.48
CA PHE A 107 -0.41 -1.47 -8.94
C PHE A 107 -0.91 -2.90 -8.85
N HIS A 108 -0.23 -3.80 -9.57
CA HIS A 108 -0.45 -5.25 -9.55
C HIS A 108 0.92 -5.92 -9.46
N LEU A 109 1.03 -7.08 -8.82
CA LEU A 109 2.32 -7.79 -8.72
C LEU A 109 2.54 -8.74 -9.90
N GLY A 110 1.49 -9.14 -10.64
CA GLY A 110 1.59 -9.88 -11.90
C GLY A 110 2.03 -11.35 -11.74
N GLY A 111 2.22 -11.81 -10.50
CA GLY A 111 2.59 -13.18 -10.14
C GLY A 111 2.30 -13.52 -8.66
N GLY A 112 1.53 -12.67 -7.97
CA GLY A 112 1.27 -12.76 -6.54
C GLY A 112 2.50 -12.51 -5.66
N LEU A 113 2.28 -12.55 -4.33
CA LEU A 113 3.37 -12.60 -3.37
C LEU A 113 3.93 -14.02 -3.34
N THR A 114 5.23 -14.17 -3.63
CA THR A 114 5.91 -15.46 -3.51
C THR A 114 5.87 -15.87 -2.04
N ASN A 115 5.13 -16.94 -1.71
CA ASN A 115 5.04 -17.46 -0.35
C ASN A 115 6.19 -18.45 -0.12
N PRO A 116 7.21 -18.12 0.69
CA PRO A 116 8.33 -19.02 0.95
C PRO A 116 7.94 -20.29 1.74
N GLN A 117 6.72 -20.39 2.29
CA GLN A 117 6.21 -21.59 2.95
C GLN A 117 5.51 -22.59 2.01
N LYS A 118 5.42 -22.29 0.71
CA LYS A 118 4.78 -23.15 -0.30
C LYS A 118 5.76 -23.83 -1.28
N ASN A 119 7.06 -23.78 -1.00
CA ASN A 119 8.10 -24.46 -1.79
C ASN A 119 8.77 -25.58 -1.01
#